data_AF-A0ABD5S1X4-F1
#
_entry.id   AF-A0ABD5S1X4-F1
#
_cell.length_a   1.000
_cell.length_b   1.000
_cell.length_c   1.000
_cell.angle_alpha   90.00
_cell.angle_beta   90.00
_cell.angle_gamma   90.00
#
_symmetry.space_group_name_H-M   'P 1'
#
loop_
_entity.id
_entity.type
_entity.pdbx_description
1 polymer ?
#
loop_
_entity_poly.entity_id
_entity_poly.type
_entity_poly.pdbx_seq_one_letter_code
_entity_poly.pdbx_strand_id
1 'polypeptide(L)' 'VAGCVLVAERDELRDVLSAVYGELGVAFDPMSVGTVADAGGPSDPEPVRAALEDVFAGEGKRTVEYVDDG' A
#
# COMPACT_ATOMS: atom_id res chain seq x y z
N VAL A 1 8.05 12.46 -5.59
CA VAL A 1 6.72 11.79 -5.50
C VAL A 1 6.88 10.64 -4.53
N ALA A 2 6.01 10.55 -3.52
CA ALA A 2 5.96 9.42 -2.60
C ALA A 2 4.70 8.60 -2.92
N GLY A 3 4.74 7.29 -2.69
CA GLY A 3 3.62 6.39 -2.88
C GLY A 3 3.59 5.33 -1.78
N CYS A 4 2.40 4.80 -1.53
CA CYS A 4 2.19 3.69 -0.59
C CYS A 4 1.85 2.42 -1.38
N VAL A 5 2.29 1.27 -0.88
CA VAL A 5 2.00 -0.04 -1.47
C VAL A 5 1.21 -0.86 -0.46
N LEU A 6 0.05 -1.37 -0.87
CA LEU A 6 -0.75 -2.30 -0.09
C LEU A 6 -0.33 -3.73 -0.42
N VAL A 7 0.14 -4.47 0.59
CA VAL A 7 0.63 -5.84 0.39
C VAL A 7 -0.51 -6.85 0.51
N ALA A 8 -1.28 -6.75 1.57
CA ALA A 8 -2.49 -7.51 1.84
C ALA A 8 -3.55 -6.58 2.43
N GLU A 9 -4.74 -7.12 2.74
CA GLU A 9 -5.80 -6.48 3.56
C GLU A 9 -6.10 -5.01 3.20
N ARG A 10 -7.12 -4.80 2.36
CA ARG A 10 -7.46 -3.49 1.78
C ARG A 10 -8.79 -2.90 2.22
N ASP A 11 -9.59 -3.65 2.96
CA ASP A 11 -11.00 -3.31 3.18
C ASP A 11 -11.15 -2.08 4.07
N GLU A 12 -10.36 -1.97 5.14
CA GLU A 12 -10.36 -0.77 6.01
C GLU A 12 -9.99 0.50 5.24
N LEU A 13 -8.97 0.44 4.39
CA LEU A 13 -8.57 1.59 3.57
C LEU A 13 -9.65 1.95 2.55
N ARG A 14 -10.31 0.96 1.94
CA ARG A 14 -11.41 1.19 1.00
C ARG A 14 -12.58 1.90 1.66
N ASP A 15 -12.91 1.54 2.88
CA ASP A 15 -14.01 2.17 3.62
C ASP A 15 -13.68 3.63 3.95
N VAL A 16 -12.45 3.90 4.41
CA VAL A 16 -11.98 5.27 4.66
C VAL A 16 -12.03 6.12 3.39
N LEU A 17 -11.48 5.61 2.29
CA LEU A 17 -11.48 6.34 1.01
C LEU A 17 -12.91 6.55 0.49
N SER A 18 -13.79 5.55 0.61
CA SER A 18 -15.19 5.68 0.19
C SER A 18 -15.91 6.79 0.94
N ALA A 19 -15.70 6.90 2.26
CA ALA A 19 -16.26 7.98 3.07
C ALA A 19 -15.73 9.36 2.64
N VAL A 20 -14.41 9.49 2.45
CA VAL A 20 -13.78 10.76 2.03
C VAL A 20 -14.28 11.20 0.65
N TYR A 21 -14.30 10.29 -0.33
CA TYR A 21 -14.74 10.61 -1.68
C TYR A 21 -16.24 10.93 -1.75
N GLY A 22 -17.05 10.29 -0.89
CA GLY A 22 -18.46 10.63 -0.69
C GLY A 22 -18.64 12.08 -0.25
N GLU A 23 -17.87 12.53 0.76
CA GLU A 23 -17.90 13.93 1.23
C GLU A 23 -17.40 14.94 0.19
N LEU A 24 -16.42 14.54 -0.62
CA LEU A 24 -15.92 15.37 -1.72
C LEU A 24 -16.88 15.44 -2.92
N GLY A 25 -17.93 14.59 -2.95
CA GLY A 25 -18.85 14.48 -4.08
C GLY A 25 -18.19 13.93 -5.34
N VAL A 26 -17.09 13.19 -5.20
CA VAL A 26 -16.31 12.62 -6.31
C VAL A 26 -16.58 11.13 -6.39
N ALA A 27 -16.86 10.62 -7.59
CA ALA A 27 -17.04 9.19 -7.79
C ALA A 27 -15.73 8.43 -7.48
N PHE A 28 -15.84 7.40 -6.64
CA PHE A 28 -14.75 6.50 -6.30
C PHE A 28 -15.18 5.06 -6.56
N ASP A 29 -14.29 4.28 -7.19
CA ASP A 29 -14.45 2.84 -7.33
C ASP A 29 -13.55 2.13 -6.30
N PRO A 30 -14.11 1.55 -5.23
CA PRO A 30 -13.33 0.83 -4.23
C PRO A 30 -12.53 -0.33 -4.82
N MET A 31 -12.99 -0.91 -5.94
CA MET A 31 -12.28 -2.01 -6.61
C MET A 31 -11.01 -1.56 -7.34
N SER A 32 -10.83 -0.25 -7.54
CA SER A 32 -9.57 0.31 -8.05
C SER A 32 -8.39 0.19 -7.08
N VAL A 33 -8.67 -0.01 -5.77
CA VAL A 33 -7.64 -0.28 -4.77
C VAL A 33 -7.40 -1.78 -4.71
N GLY A 34 -6.21 -2.21 -5.15
CA GLY A 34 -5.76 -3.60 -5.11
C GLY A 34 -4.61 -3.82 -4.12
N THR A 35 -4.22 -5.08 -3.94
CA THR A 35 -3.05 -5.46 -3.13
C THR A 35 -2.09 -6.34 -3.95
N VAL A 36 -0.85 -6.45 -3.46
CA VAL A 36 0.15 -7.38 -4.03
C VAL A 36 -0.37 -8.82 -3.97
N ALA A 37 -0.97 -9.22 -2.85
CA ALA A 37 -1.53 -10.56 -2.66
C ALA A 37 -2.65 -10.87 -3.67
N ASP A 38 -3.57 -9.93 -3.93
CA ASP A 38 -4.64 -10.12 -4.92
C ASP A 38 -4.11 -10.29 -6.35
N ALA A 39 -2.95 -9.72 -6.64
CA ALA A 39 -2.26 -9.87 -7.91
C ALA A 39 -1.44 -11.19 -8.00
N GLY A 40 -1.50 -12.04 -6.98
CA GLY A 40 -0.76 -13.31 -6.91
C GLY A 40 0.64 -13.20 -6.32
N GLY A 41 0.98 -12.06 -5.71
CA GLY A 41 2.24 -11.85 -5.00
C GLY A 41 2.20 -12.29 -3.53
N PRO A 42 3.28 -12.02 -2.78
CA PRO A 42 3.35 -12.32 -1.34
C PRO A 42 2.30 -11.52 -0.54
N SER A 43 1.79 -12.13 0.53
CA SER A 43 0.95 -11.44 1.53
C SER A 43 1.76 -10.86 2.69
N ASP A 44 3.04 -11.23 2.80
CA ASP A 44 3.99 -10.74 3.81
C ASP A 44 4.67 -9.45 3.29
N PRO A 45 4.65 -8.33 4.04
CA PRO A 45 5.28 -7.09 3.59
C PRO A 45 6.81 -7.16 3.49
N GLU A 46 7.47 -8.04 4.23
CA GLU A 46 8.93 -8.15 4.27
C GLU A 46 9.54 -8.46 2.88
N PRO A 47 9.09 -9.51 2.17
CA PRO A 47 9.53 -9.80 0.80
C PRO A 47 9.24 -8.66 -0.20
N VAL A 48 8.09 -7.99 -0.07
CA VAL A 48 7.72 -6.88 -0.97
C VAL A 48 8.62 -5.68 -0.76
N ARG A 49 8.89 -5.34 0.51
CA ARG A 49 9.82 -4.28 0.89
C ARG A 49 11.22 -4.54 0.33
N ALA A 50 11.76 -5.74 0.54
CA ALA A 50 13.09 -6.10 0.05
C ALA A 50 13.20 -5.93 -1.48
N ALA A 51 12.19 -6.38 -2.22
CA ALA A 51 12.14 -6.23 -3.67
C ALA A 51 12.09 -4.75 -4.11
N LEU A 52 11.30 -3.92 -3.42
CA LEU A 52 11.24 -2.49 -3.71
C LEU A 52 12.58 -1.81 -3.42
N GLU A 53 13.22 -2.12 -2.29
CA GLU A 53 14.54 -1.56 -1.96
C GLU A 53 15.61 -1.93 -2.98
N ASP A 54 15.62 -3.17 -3.44
CA ASP A 54 16.61 -3.64 -4.41
C ASP A 54 16.43 -2.98 -5.78
N VAL A 55 15.18 -2.70 -6.18
CA VAL A 55 14.88 -1.99 -7.44
C VAL A 55 15.14 -0.49 -7.34
N PHE A 56 14.74 0.16 -6.25
CA PHE A 56 14.73 1.62 -6.15
C PHE A 56 15.98 2.22 -5.49
N ALA A 57 16.57 1.57 -4.48
CA ALA A 57 17.66 2.15 -3.69
C ALA A 57 19.05 1.75 -4.18
N GLY A 58 19.18 0.66 -4.95
CA GLY A 58 20.48 0.13 -5.36
C GLY A 58 21.41 -0.08 -4.16
N GLU A 59 22.68 0.33 -4.27
CA GLU A 59 23.68 0.26 -3.18
C GLU A 59 23.65 1.46 -2.20
N GLY A 60 22.65 2.34 -2.30
CA GLY A 60 22.50 3.49 -1.42
C GLY A 60 22.12 3.12 0.03
N LYS A 61 22.36 4.03 0.98
CA LYS A 61 21.92 3.86 2.38
C LYS A 61 20.39 3.85 2.45
N ARG A 62 19.83 2.88 3.16
CA ARG A 62 18.39 2.65 3.36
C ARG A 62 18.03 2.93 4.82
N THR A 63 16.92 3.64 5.05
CA THR A 63 16.35 3.86 6.38
C THR A 63 14.94 3.32 6.38
N VAL A 64 14.63 2.45 7.35
CA VAL A 64 13.31 1.83 7.48
C VAL A 64 12.80 2.05 8.88
N GLU A 65 11.56 2.48 8.95
CA GLU A 65 10.82 2.73 10.17
C GLU A 65 9.51 1.96 10.09
N TYR A 66 9.18 1.28 11.18
CA TYR A 66 7.92 0.57 11.34
C TYR A 66 6.98 1.46 12.14
N VAL A 67 5.75 1.60 11.66
CA VAL A 67 4.68 2.26 12.39
C VAL A 67 3.85 1.14 13.01
N ASP A 68 3.82 1.09 14.33
CA ASP A 68 3.00 0.14 15.09
C ASP A 68 1.64 0.80 15.37
N ASP A 69 0.56 0.05 15.22
CA ASP A 69 -0.79 0.46 15.62
C ASP A 69 -0.89 0.27 17.14
N GLY A 70 -0.42 1.27 17.89
CA GLY A 70 -0.41 1.26 19.36
C GLY A 70 -1.79 1.06 20.01
#